data_AF-A0A2N2R9R7-F1
#
_entry.id   AF-A0A2N2R9R7-F1
#
_cell.length_a   1.000
_cell.length_b   1.000
_cell.length_c   1.000
_cell.angle_alpha   90.00
_cell.angle_beta   90.00
_cell.angle_gamma   90.00
#
_symmetry.space_group_name_H-M   'P 1'
#
loop_
_entity.id
_entity.type
_entity.pdbx_description
1 polymer ?
#
loop_
_entity_poly.entity_id
_entity_poly.type
_entity_poly.pdbx_seq_one_letter_code
_entity_poly.pdbx_strand_id
1 'polypeptide(L)'
;MFRFINCIYNVIRRIINFCIDKHRKSCNRRSKSMSTEAKIKAEIEALKAHDLDTQDLYREVCAILFFRYGITPTANKLYQFVRKGSMSAPAEALARFWSDLREKSRVRIEHPDLPEGLKAAAGELVVSLWSQAQTSAQDGLVIFRQEAQDKVTESLQSVAAADQARIAAEVESKQTREALRAANERILDLERDLAGERSRTEALEQQIELARRQQITLEVALSDARKDYSAELEKYRQELRRTEERLDASEKRALLEIDHERQMTVKVQRELLQLRNSSLENEEQLRLELDSCKSELAKVRQMLGAAEGKQDELRAGNEKHLEELAALRQTLVQQETRLALLQREVELAQLASKQLQERIASKPTMLRAPRRNRKV
;
A
#
# COMPACT_ATOMS: atom_id res chain seq x y z
N MET A 1 44.30 -17.22 -6.95
CA MET A 1 45.27 -16.41 -7.72
C MET A 1 46.72 -16.56 -7.24
N PHE A 2 47.01 -16.52 -5.92
CA PHE A 2 48.38 -16.66 -5.39
C PHE A 2 49.12 -17.98 -5.70
N ARG A 3 48.41 -19.12 -5.81
CA ARG A 3 49.04 -20.41 -6.15
C ARG A 3 49.57 -20.49 -7.59
N PHE A 4 48.97 -19.75 -8.52
CA PHE A 4 49.34 -19.78 -9.93
C PHE A 4 50.63 -19.00 -10.19
N ILE A 5 50.79 -17.84 -9.53
CA ILE A 5 51.98 -17.00 -9.60
C ILE A 5 53.20 -17.73 -8.99
N ASN A 6 53.00 -18.46 -7.89
CA ASN A 6 54.08 -19.21 -7.23
C ASN A 6 54.55 -20.45 -8.03
N CYS A 7 53.66 -21.01 -8.86
CA CYS A 7 54.01 -22.10 -9.78
C CYS A 7 54.87 -21.57 -10.94
N ILE A 8 54.49 -20.44 -11.52
CA ILE A 8 55.25 -19.79 -12.61
C ILE A 8 56.64 -19.36 -12.12
N TYR A 9 56.74 -18.80 -10.90
CA TYR A 9 58.01 -18.39 -10.32
C TYR A 9 58.99 -19.57 -10.10
N ASN A 10 58.49 -20.72 -9.66
CA ASN A 10 59.32 -21.92 -9.46
C ASN A 10 59.77 -22.57 -10.78
N VAL A 11 58.94 -22.52 -11.82
CA VAL A 11 59.30 -23.02 -13.16
C VAL A 11 60.39 -22.14 -13.78
N ILE A 12 60.25 -20.82 -13.69
CA ILE A 12 61.26 -19.88 -14.19
C ILE A 12 62.59 -20.04 -13.44
N ARG A 13 62.56 -20.20 -12.11
CA ARG A 13 63.78 -20.42 -11.31
C ARG A 13 64.50 -21.73 -11.65
N ARG A 14 63.77 -22.81 -11.96
CA ARG A 14 64.36 -24.08 -12.42
C ARG A 14 64.99 -23.96 -13.80
N ILE A 15 64.38 -23.22 -14.71
CA ILE A 15 64.91 -22.98 -16.06
C ILE A 15 66.22 -22.16 -16.00
N ILE A 16 66.25 -21.12 -15.16
CA ILE A 16 67.46 -20.29 -14.96
C ILE A 16 68.61 -21.12 -14.37
N ASN A 17 68.36 -21.92 -13.34
CA ASN A 17 69.39 -22.78 -12.74
C ASN A 17 69.90 -23.87 -13.72
N PHE A 18 69.02 -24.41 -14.57
CA PHE A 18 69.42 -25.38 -15.60
C PHE A 18 70.32 -24.75 -16.68
N CYS A 19 70.03 -23.51 -17.10
CA CYS A 19 70.87 -22.78 -18.05
C CYS A 19 72.26 -22.43 -17.48
N ILE A 20 72.33 -22.02 -16.19
CA ILE A 20 73.59 -21.71 -15.52
C ILE A 20 74.48 -22.97 -15.38
N ASP A 21 73.91 -24.12 -15.04
CA ASP A 21 74.66 -25.36 -14.85
C ASP A 21 75.16 -25.96 -16.18
N LYS A 22 74.41 -25.76 -17.27
CA LYS A 22 74.81 -26.14 -18.64
C LYS A 22 75.96 -25.28 -19.16
N HIS A 23 75.96 -23.97 -18.87
CA HIS A 23 77.09 -23.08 -19.20
C HIS A 23 78.35 -23.39 -18.39
N ARG A 24 78.22 -23.71 -17.10
CA ARG A 24 79.36 -24.09 -16.24
C ARG A 24 80.03 -25.40 -16.66
N LYS A 25 79.25 -26.40 -17.10
CA LYS A 25 79.76 -27.67 -17.65
C LYS A 25 80.37 -27.53 -19.05
N SER A 26 79.93 -26.56 -19.84
CA SER A 26 80.49 -26.27 -21.17
C SER A 26 81.86 -25.58 -21.08
N CYS A 27 82.04 -24.63 -20.15
CA CYS A 27 83.34 -23.96 -19.93
C CYS A 27 84.40 -24.90 -19.35
N ASN A 28 84.02 -25.87 -18.50
CA ASN A 28 84.98 -26.82 -17.91
C ASN A 28 85.36 -28.01 -18.84
N ARG A 29 84.70 -28.15 -20.00
CA ARG A 29 85.05 -29.15 -21.03
C ARG A 29 86.04 -28.62 -22.08
N ARG A 30 86.30 -27.31 -22.14
CA ARG A 30 87.30 -26.72 -23.06
C ARG A 30 88.73 -26.67 -22.52
N SER A 31 88.98 -27.03 -21.27
CA SER A 31 90.32 -27.05 -20.63
C SER A 31 90.97 -28.43 -20.55
N LYS A 32 90.49 -29.41 -21.33
CA LYS A 32 91.11 -30.74 -21.47
C LYS A 32 91.42 -31.07 -22.94
N SER A 33 92.08 -30.14 -23.65
CA SER A 33 93.03 -30.59 -24.66
C SER A 33 94.25 -31.10 -23.87
N MET A 34 94.60 -32.39 -24.02
CA MET A 34 95.86 -32.93 -23.49
C MET A 34 96.97 -31.94 -23.81
N SER A 35 97.67 -31.42 -22.78
CA SER A 35 98.72 -30.43 -22.98
C SER A 35 99.72 -30.96 -24.00
N THR A 36 100.27 -30.08 -24.83
CA THR A 36 101.27 -30.44 -25.85
C THR A 36 102.39 -31.30 -25.26
N GLU A 37 102.82 -31.01 -24.03
CA GLU A 37 103.79 -31.83 -23.28
C GLU A 37 103.30 -33.25 -22.95
N ALA A 38 102.03 -33.46 -22.62
CA ALA A 38 101.48 -34.78 -22.34
C ALA A 38 101.43 -35.66 -23.59
N LYS A 39 101.18 -35.05 -24.77
CA LYS A 39 101.22 -35.74 -26.06
C LYS A 39 102.66 -36.10 -26.47
N ILE A 40 103.59 -35.17 -26.28
CA ILE A 40 105.03 -35.40 -26.51
C ILE A 40 105.53 -36.57 -25.64
N LYS A 41 105.16 -36.61 -24.35
CA LYS A 41 105.54 -37.71 -23.46
C LYS A 41 105.01 -39.07 -23.92
N ALA A 42 103.73 -39.15 -24.28
CA ALA A 42 103.11 -40.39 -24.72
C ALA A 42 103.75 -40.94 -26.00
N GLU A 43 104.12 -40.07 -26.95
CA GLU A 43 104.77 -40.49 -28.19
C GLU A 43 106.24 -40.89 -27.99
N ILE A 44 106.96 -40.20 -27.09
CA ILE A 44 108.33 -40.60 -26.73
C ILE A 44 108.32 -41.90 -25.92
N GLU A 45 107.30 -42.14 -25.09
CA GLU A 45 107.10 -43.44 -24.41
C GLU A 45 106.78 -44.55 -25.41
N ALA A 46 105.99 -44.28 -26.45
CA ALA A 46 105.76 -45.23 -27.54
C ALA A 46 107.06 -45.54 -28.31
N LEU A 47 107.92 -44.55 -28.57
CA LEU A 47 109.23 -44.77 -29.19
C LEU A 47 110.17 -45.60 -28.31
N LYS A 48 110.11 -45.45 -26.98
CA LYS A 48 110.90 -46.27 -26.05
C LYS A 48 110.51 -47.75 -26.07
N ALA A 49 109.28 -48.08 -26.48
CA ALA A 49 108.81 -49.46 -26.56
C ALA A 49 109.36 -50.23 -27.77
N HIS A 50 110.03 -49.55 -28.72
CA HIS A 50 110.56 -50.14 -29.95
C HIS A 50 112.04 -50.59 -29.87
N ASP A 51 112.61 -50.75 -28.65
CA ASP A 51 113.97 -51.27 -28.40
C ASP A 51 115.08 -50.67 -29.29
N LEU A 52 115.03 -49.36 -29.53
CA LEU A 52 116.05 -48.61 -30.27
C LEU A 52 117.34 -48.45 -29.45
N ASP A 53 118.50 -48.45 -30.13
CA ASP A 53 119.77 -48.09 -29.51
C ASP A 53 119.72 -46.64 -28.97
N THR A 54 120.48 -46.38 -27.91
CA THR A 54 120.37 -45.15 -27.11
C THR A 54 120.61 -43.89 -27.95
N GLN A 55 121.52 -43.95 -28.93
CA GLN A 55 121.80 -42.81 -29.83
C GLN A 55 120.67 -42.53 -30.83
N ASP A 56 120.10 -43.58 -31.43
CA ASP A 56 119.00 -43.45 -32.39
C ASP A 56 117.71 -42.99 -31.72
N LEU A 57 117.46 -43.45 -30.49
CA LEU A 57 116.36 -42.95 -29.67
C LEU A 57 116.47 -41.43 -29.44
N TYR A 58 117.68 -40.91 -29.18
CA TYR A 58 117.88 -39.47 -29.05
C TYR A 58 117.66 -38.71 -30.37
N ARG A 59 118.04 -39.28 -31.53
CA ARG A 59 117.86 -38.66 -32.86
C ARG A 59 116.38 -38.55 -33.24
N GLU A 60 115.60 -39.61 -33.04
CA GLU A 60 114.16 -39.62 -33.34
C GLU A 60 113.38 -38.67 -32.42
N VAL A 61 113.76 -38.59 -31.14
CA VAL A 61 113.16 -37.62 -30.21
C VAL A 61 113.47 -36.18 -30.63
N CYS A 62 114.70 -35.88 -31.11
CA CYS A 62 115.03 -34.59 -31.71
C CYS A 62 114.15 -34.26 -32.92
N ALA A 63 113.93 -35.25 -33.81
CA ALA A 63 113.10 -35.08 -35.00
C ALA A 63 111.62 -34.82 -34.65
N ILE A 64 111.05 -35.55 -33.69
CA ILE A 64 109.66 -35.32 -33.24
C ILE A 64 109.51 -33.93 -32.64
N LEU A 65 110.42 -33.55 -31.72
CA LEU A 65 110.37 -32.24 -31.08
C LEU A 65 110.46 -31.10 -32.11
N PHE A 66 111.40 -31.20 -33.05
CA PHE A 66 111.64 -30.13 -34.02
C PHE A 66 110.60 -30.09 -35.14
N PHE A 67 110.34 -31.21 -35.85
CA PHE A 67 109.47 -31.21 -37.03
C PHE A 67 107.99 -31.26 -36.69
N ARG A 68 107.59 -32.01 -35.66
CA ARG A 68 106.16 -32.21 -35.37
C ARG A 68 105.60 -31.21 -34.37
N TYR A 69 106.42 -30.76 -33.43
CA TYR A 69 105.99 -29.84 -32.37
C TYR A 69 106.63 -28.44 -32.46
N GLY A 70 107.60 -28.21 -33.34
CA GLY A 70 108.25 -26.91 -33.50
C GLY A 70 109.08 -26.46 -32.28
N ILE A 71 109.45 -27.40 -31.40
CA ILE A 71 110.24 -27.12 -30.18
C ILE A 71 111.71 -27.41 -30.47
N THR A 72 112.60 -26.45 -30.15
CA THR A 72 114.04 -26.66 -30.28
C THR A 72 114.55 -27.68 -29.24
N PRO A 73 115.10 -28.83 -29.68
CA PRO A 73 115.60 -29.84 -28.76
C PRO A 73 116.82 -29.30 -28.00
N THR A 74 116.81 -29.43 -26.67
CA THR A 74 117.89 -29.04 -25.76
C THR A 74 118.34 -30.25 -24.96
N ALA A 75 119.62 -30.34 -24.59
CA ALA A 75 120.19 -31.52 -23.92
C ALA A 75 119.40 -31.90 -22.64
N ASN A 76 118.99 -30.90 -21.86
CA ASN A 76 118.16 -31.11 -20.66
C ASN A 76 116.77 -31.69 -20.97
N LYS A 77 116.09 -31.21 -22.02
CA LYS A 77 114.77 -31.74 -22.42
C LYS A 77 114.88 -33.18 -22.91
N LEU A 78 115.89 -33.48 -23.73
CA LEU A 78 116.14 -34.83 -24.22
C LEU A 78 116.44 -35.81 -23.07
N TYR A 79 117.26 -35.40 -22.11
CA TYR A 79 117.53 -36.20 -20.92
C TYR A 79 116.26 -36.46 -20.09
N GLN A 80 115.43 -35.43 -19.87
CA GLN A 80 114.18 -35.54 -19.13
C GLN A 80 113.18 -36.53 -19.76
N PHE A 81 113.14 -36.60 -21.09
CA PHE A 81 112.23 -37.50 -21.81
C PHE A 81 112.80 -38.90 -21.99
N VAL A 82 114.10 -39.09 -22.26
CA VAL A 82 114.68 -40.41 -22.56
C VAL A 82 115.16 -41.15 -21.31
N ARG A 83 115.76 -40.45 -20.32
CA ARG A 83 116.28 -40.99 -19.05
C ARG A 83 117.09 -42.30 -19.17
N LYS A 84 117.90 -42.45 -20.22
CA LYS A 84 118.80 -43.59 -20.46
C LYS A 84 120.16 -43.10 -20.97
N GLY A 85 121.26 -43.69 -20.51
CA GLY A 85 122.63 -43.37 -20.97
C GLY A 85 123.43 -42.45 -20.04
N SER A 86 124.72 -42.27 -20.35
CA SER A 86 125.64 -41.41 -19.61
C SER A 86 125.31 -39.93 -19.78
N MET A 87 125.81 -39.10 -18.87
CA MET A 87 125.46 -37.67 -18.76
C MET A 87 125.86 -36.83 -19.99
N SER A 88 126.75 -37.33 -20.86
CA SER A 88 127.19 -36.67 -22.10
C SER A 88 126.44 -37.09 -23.37
N ALA A 89 125.69 -38.20 -23.35
CA ALA A 89 125.03 -38.75 -24.54
C ALA A 89 123.97 -37.83 -25.21
N PRO A 90 123.13 -37.06 -24.48
CA PRO A 90 122.13 -36.18 -25.10
C PRO A 90 122.72 -34.99 -25.88
N ALA A 91 123.91 -34.53 -25.47
CA ALA A 91 124.57 -33.39 -26.10
C ALA A 91 125.21 -33.78 -27.45
N GLU A 92 125.80 -34.98 -27.52
CA GLU A 92 126.41 -35.49 -28.74
C GLU A 92 125.37 -35.82 -29.84
N ALA A 93 124.25 -36.44 -29.45
CA ALA A 93 123.15 -36.73 -30.38
C ALA A 93 122.50 -35.45 -30.95
N LEU A 94 122.44 -34.38 -30.15
CA LEU A 94 121.98 -33.06 -30.60
C LEU A 94 122.92 -32.45 -31.64
N ALA A 95 124.23 -32.49 -31.38
CA ALA A 95 125.22 -31.92 -32.28
C ALA A 95 125.19 -32.59 -33.67
N ARG A 96 125.04 -33.93 -33.70
CA ARG A 96 124.90 -34.70 -34.95
C ARG A 96 123.60 -34.36 -35.69
N PHE A 97 122.46 -34.30 -35.00
CA PHE A 97 121.17 -33.93 -35.60
C PHE A 97 121.21 -32.56 -36.31
N TRP A 98 121.80 -31.55 -35.67
CA TRP A 98 121.95 -30.22 -36.27
C TRP A 98 122.96 -30.17 -37.42
N SER A 99 123.92 -31.10 -37.48
CA SER A 99 124.81 -31.26 -38.63
C SER A 99 124.03 -31.79 -39.84
N ASP A 100 123.32 -32.90 -39.65
CA ASP A 100 122.56 -33.58 -40.71
C ASP A 100 121.44 -32.70 -41.30
N LEU A 101 120.76 -31.93 -40.46
CA LEU A 101 119.70 -31.01 -40.90
C LEU A 101 120.26 -29.89 -41.80
N ARG A 102 121.43 -29.35 -41.45
CA ARG A 102 122.09 -28.28 -42.21
C ARG A 102 122.65 -28.78 -43.55
N GLU A 103 123.04 -30.05 -43.61
CA GLU A 103 123.52 -30.67 -44.85
C GLU A 103 122.35 -30.94 -45.82
N LYS A 104 121.21 -31.44 -45.31
CA LYS A 104 120.01 -31.73 -46.12
C LYS A 104 119.25 -30.50 -46.60
N SER A 105 119.35 -29.35 -45.92
CA SER A 105 118.64 -28.12 -46.30
C SER A 105 119.41 -27.22 -47.28
N ARG A 106 120.61 -27.60 -47.73
CA ARG A 106 121.38 -26.86 -48.74
C ARG A 106 120.95 -27.23 -50.16
N VAL A 107 119.74 -26.85 -50.55
CA VAL A 107 119.38 -26.74 -51.98
C VAL A 107 120.01 -25.45 -52.50
N ARG A 108 121.29 -25.54 -52.90
CA ARG A 108 122.01 -24.47 -53.62
C ARG A 108 121.47 -24.40 -55.04
N ILE A 109 120.67 -23.39 -55.34
CA ILE A 109 120.30 -22.98 -56.71
C ILE A 109 121.51 -22.22 -57.28
N GLU A 110 122.61 -22.91 -57.55
CA GLU A 110 123.69 -22.40 -58.38
C GLU A 110 124.16 -23.55 -59.29
N HIS A 111 123.51 -23.70 -60.44
CA HIS A 111 123.99 -24.56 -61.51
C HIS A 111 125.02 -23.76 -62.35
N PRO A 112 126.30 -24.18 -62.46
CA PRO A 112 127.36 -23.36 -63.06
C PRO A 112 127.26 -23.20 -64.58
N ASP A 113 126.51 -24.05 -65.29
CA ASP A 113 126.55 -24.08 -66.77
C ASP A 113 125.25 -23.62 -67.45
N LEU A 114 124.47 -22.74 -66.82
CA LEU A 114 123.38 -22.04 -67.51
C LEU A 114 123.87 -20.66 -67.95
N PRO A 115 123.83 -20.32 -69.27
CA PRO A 115 124.22 -19.02 -69.79
C PRO A 115 123.52 -17.89 -69.03
N GLU A 116 124.25 -16.85 -68.64
CA GLU A 116 123.72 -15.72 -67.87
C GLU A 116 122.45 -15.12 -68.51
N GLY A 117 122.37 -15.12 -69.85
CA GLY A 117 121.19 -14.66 -70.59
C GLY A 117 119.91 -15.46 -70.31
N LEU A 118 119.99 -16.78 -70.10
CA LEU A 118 118.83 -17.62 -69.75
C LEU A 118 118.43 -17.48 -68.28
N LYS A 119 119.41 -17.29 -67.38
CA LYS A 119 119.13 -17.01 -65.95
C LYS A 119 118.49 -15.64 -65.77
N ALA A 120 118.96 -14.63 -66.49
CA ALA A 120 118.38 -13.30 -66.49
C ALA A 120 116.95 -13.32 -67.05
N ALA A 121 116.72 -13.94 -68.21
CA ALA A 121 115.39 -14.06 -68.80
C ALA A 121 114.40 -14.85 -67.91
N ALA A 122 114.86 -15.95 -67.28
CA ALA A 122 114.02 -16.71 -66.34
C ALA A 122 113.73 -15.92 -65.06
N GLY A 123 114.70 -15.16 -64.54
CA GLY A 123 114.52 -14.26 -63.39
C GLY A 123 113.52 -13.14 -63.68
N GLU A 124 113.63 -12.49 -64.84
CA GLU A 124 112.69 -11.45 -65.30
C GLU A 124 111.27 -11.99 -65.52
N LEU A 125 111.13 -13.21 -66.04
CA LEU A 125 109.83 -13.88 -66.18
C LEU A 125 109.22 -14.21 -64.81
N VAL A 126 110.01 -14.70 -63.85
CA VAL A 126 109.50 -14.98 -62.49
C VAL A 126 109.14 -13.68 -61.77
N VAL A 127 109.94 -12.62 -61.91
CA VAL A 127 109.64 -11.29 -61.34
C VAL A 127 108.38 -10.68 -61.95
N SER A 128 108.21 -10.74 -63.27
CA SER A 128 107.01 -10.22 -63.93
C SER A 128 105.77 -11.04 -63.60
N LEU A 129 105.87 -12.38 -63.57
CA LEU A 129 104.77 -13.26 -63.21
C LEU A 129 104.38 -13.14 -61.73
N TRP A 130 105.36 -12.98 -60.83
CA TRP A 130 105.12 -12.66 -59.43
C TRP A 130 104.48 -11.29 -59.26
N SER A 131 104.96 -10.27 -59.97
CA SER A 131 104.35 -8.94 -59.95
C SER A 131 102.91 -8.98 -60.47
N GLN A 132 102.63 -9.73 -61.54
CA GLN A 132 101.29 -9.87 -62.10
C GLN A 132 100.35 -10.67 -61.18
N ALA A 133 100.86 -11.71 -60.51
CA ALA A 133 100.15 -12.43 -59.47
C ALA A 133 99.87 -11.54 -58.25
N GLN A 134 100.82 -10.70 -57.85
CA GLN A 134 100.68 -9.77 -56.74
C GLN A 134 99.66 -8.67 -57.04
N THR A 135 99.68 -8.10 -58.26
CA THR A 135 98.70 -7.11 -58.71
C THR A 135 97.30 -7.73 -58.79
N SER A 136 97.15 -8.92 -59.40
CA SER A 136 95.84 -9.59 -59.49
C SER A 136 95.29 -10.01 -58.11
N ALA A 137 96.16 -10.40 -57.16
CA ALA A 137 95.75 -10.67 -55.78
C ALA A 137 95.32 -9.38 -55.04
N GLN A 138 96.00 -8.25 -55.28
CA GLN A 138 95.62 -6.95 -54.73
C GLN A 138 94.30 -6.46 -55.30
N ASP A 139 94.10 -6.56 -56.62
CA ASP A 139 92.85 -6.22 -57.30
C ASP A 139 91.69 -7.08 -56.79
N GLY A 140 91.88 -8.40 -56.69
CA GLY A 140 90.89 -9.31 -56.13
C GLY A 140 90.55 -9.02 -54.66
N LEU A 141 91.53 -8.57 -53.87
CA LEU A 141 91.32 -8.18 -52.48
C LEU A 141 90.55 -6.86 -52.36
N VAL A 142 90.79 -5.90 -53.26
CA VAL A 142 90.00 -4.66 -53.34
C VAL A 142 88.55 -4.96 -53.70
N ILE A 143 88.31 -5.81 -54.71
CA ILE A 143 86.96 -6.25 -55.10
C ILE A 143 86.27 -6.95 -53.93
N PHE A 144 86.94 -7.91 -53.27
CA PHE A 144 86.36 -8.62 -52.12
C PHE A 144 86.03 -7.67 -50.96
N ARG A 145 86.86 -6.66 -50.69
CA ARG A 145 86.58 -5.64 -49.67
C ARG A 145 85.35 -4.80 -50.04
N GLN A 146 85.22 -4.40 -51.30
CA GLN A 146 84.05 -3.66 -51.80
C GLN A 146 82.79 -4.52 -51.67
N GLU A 147 82.80 -5.76 -52.16
CA GLU A 147 81.66 -6.67 -52.05
C GLU A 147 81.27 -6.95 -50.58
N ALA A 148 82.25 -7.07 -49.68
CA ALA A 148 81.98 -7.24 -48.26
C ALA A 148 81.38 -5.97 -47.64
N GLN A 149 81.88 -4.79 -48.01
CA GLN A 149 81.35 -3.50 -47.58
C GLN A 149 79.90 -3.32 -48.08
N ASP A 150 79.63 -3.66 -49.34
CA ASP A 150 78.31 -3.57 -49.96
C ASP A 150 77.31 -4.52 -49.29
N LYS A 151 77.71 -5.77 -48.98
CA LYS A 151 76.88 -6.70 -48.20
C LYS A 151 76.61 -6.18 -46.78
N VAL A 152 77.59 -5.54 -46.14
CA VAL A 152 77.40 -4.94 -44.82
C VAL A 152 76.43 -3.77 -44.89
N THR A 153 76.57 -2.87 -45.85
CA THR A 153 75.65 -1.72 -46.01
C THR A 153 74.24 -2.19 -46.36
N GLU A 154 74.09 -3.16 -47.27
CA GLU A 154 72.81 -3.78 -47.60
C GLU A 154 72.17 -4.44 -46.37
N SER A 155 72.95 -5.19 -45.58
CA SER A 155 72.46 -5.81 -44.35
C SER A 155 72.01 -4.77 -43.33
N LEU A 156 72.76 -3.68 -43.14
CA LEU A 156 72.42 -2.60 -42.22
C LEU A 156 71.15 -1.86 -42.68
N GLN A 157 71.01 -1.62 -43.99
CA GLN A 157 69.79 -1.03 -44.55
C GLN A 157 68.58 -1.96 -44.35
N SER A 158 68.75 -3.27 -44.55
CA SER A 158 67.67 -4.25 -44.33
C SER A 158 67.24 -4.31 -42.87
N VAL A 159 68.19 -4.25 -41.92
CA VAL A 159 67.91 -4.22 -40.48
C VAL A 159 67.20 -2.91 -40.11
N ALA A 160 67.67 -1.77 -40.60
CA ALA A 160 67.03 -0.49 -40.35
C ALA A 160 65.60 -0.44 -40.89
N ALA A 161 65.35 -0.98 -42.09
CA ALA A 161 64.01 -1.09 -42.67
C ALA A 161 63.12 -2.02 -41.84
N ALA A 162 63.63 -3.17 -41.39
CA ALA A 162 62.90 -4.10 -40.54
C ALA A 162 62.57 -3.50 -39.16
N ASP A 163 63.49 -2.74 -38.56
CA ASP A 163 63.25 -2.04 -37.29
C ASP A 163 62.21 -0.93 -37.44
N GLN A 164 62.24 -0.15 -38.53
CA GLN A 164 61.21 0.84 -38.82
C GLN A 164 59.83 0.19 -39.03
N ALA A 165 59.77 -0.92 -39.77
CA ALA A 165 58.53 -1.68 -39.96
C ALA A 165 58.01 -2.26 -38.62
N ARG A 166 58.90 -2.77 -37.76
CA ARG A 166 58.53 -3.24 -36.42
C ARG A 166 57.95 -2.10 -35.57
N ILE A 167 58.60 -0.94 -35.54
CA ILE A 167 58.13 0.22 -34.78
C ILE A 167 56.77 0.69 -35.29
N ALA A 168 56.58 0.77 -36.61
CA ALA A 168 55.29 1.13 -37.20
C ALA A 168 54.18 0.14 -36.79
N ALA A 169 54.45 -1.17 -36.90
CA ALA A 169 53.51 -2.21 -36.49
C ALA A 169 53.22 -2.19 -34.97
N GLU A 170 54.21 -1.87 -34.13
CA GLU A 170 54.02 -1.72 -32.68
C GLU A 170 53.13 -0.51 -32.35
N VAL A 171 53.27 0.61 -33.05
CA VAL A 171 52.44 1.80 -32.87
C VAL A 171 51.00 1.50 -33.30
N GLU A 172 50.80 0.90 -34.47
CA GLU A 172 49.48 0.51 -34.95
C GLU A 172 48.81 -0.52 -33.99
N SER A 173 49.58 -1.48 -33.48
CA SER A 173 49.09 -2.44 -32.48
C SER A 173 48.68 -1.76 -31.16
N LYS A 174 49.40 -0.71 -30.73
CA LYS A 174 49.03 0.07 -29.55
C LYS A 174 47.75 0.87 -29.79
N GLN A 175 47.66 1.58 -30.92
CA GLN A 175 46.49 2.36 -31.29
C GLN A 175 45.23 1.51 -31.40
N THR A 176 45.33 0.34 -32.05
CA THR A 176 44.19 -0.61 -32.15
C THR A 176 43.79 -1.17 -30.78
N ARG A 177 44.75 -1.47 -29.90
CA ARG A 177 44.45 -1.91 -28.52
C ARG A 177 43.76 -0.82 -27.71
N GLU A 178 44.18 0.43 -27.84
CA GLU A 178 43.55 1.57 -27.17
C GLU A 178 42.13 1.81 -27.71
N ALA A 179 41.94 1.75 -29.03
CA ALA A 179 40.62 1.84 -29.66
C ALA A 179 39.68 0.71 -29.19
N LEU A 180 40.18 -0.52 -29.08
CA LEU A 180 39.41 -1.65 -28.55
C LEU A 180 39.04 -1.48 -27.08
N ARG A 181 39.95 -0.94 -26.25
CA ARG A 181 39.66 -0.64 -24.85
C ARG A 181 38.57 0.43 -24.72
N ALA A 182 38.69 1.53 -25.47
CA ALA A 182 37.69 2.59 -25.49
C ALA A 182 36.32 2.10 -26.00
N ALA A 183 36.31 1.22 -27.02
CA ALA A 183 35.08 0.60 -27.49
C ALA A 183 34.44 -0.32 -26.44
N ASN A 184 35.23 -1.14 -25.75
CA ASN A 184 34.75 -2.00 -24.67
C ASN A 184 34.20 -1.20 -23.49
N GLU A 185 34.84 -0.09 -23.11
CA GLU A 185 34.32 0.82 -22.08
C GLU A 185 32.95 1.39 -22.49
N ARG A 186 32.80 1.88 -23.72
CA ARG A 186 31.51 2.35 -24.24
C ARG A 186 30.45 1.25 -24.26
N ILE A 187 30.80 0.02 -24.61
CA ILE A 187 29.87 -1.13 -24.57
C ILE A 187 29.39 -1.36 -23.13
N LEU A 188 30.30 -1.38 -22.15
CA LEU A 188 29.94 -1.55 -20.75
C LEU A 188 29.07 -0.40 -20.22
N ASP A 189 29.33 0.84 -20.63
CA ASP A 189 28.51 1.99 -20.26
C ASP A 189 27.09 1.86 -20.85
N LEU A 190 26.98 1.53 -22.14
CA LEU A 190 25.69 1.29 -22.79
C LEU A 190 24.92 0.10 -22.18
N GLU A 191 25.61 -0.97 -21.77
CA GLU A 191 24.99 -2.10 -21.08
C GLU A 191 24.44 -1.69 -19.71
N ARG A 192 25.15 -0.83 -18.96
CA ARG A 192 24.67 -0.29 -17.69
C ARG A 192 23.45 0.62 -17.89
N ASP A 193 23.50 1.50 -18.88
CA ASP A 193 22.38 2.39 -19.22
C ASP A 193 21.14 1.57 -19.63
N LEU A 194 21.34 0.56 -20.47
CA LEU A 194 20.28 -0.33 -20.92
C LEU A 194 19.69 -1.14 -19.77
N ALA A 195 20.51 -1.64 -18.85
CA ALA A 195 20.03 -2.29 -17.62
C ALA A 195 19.25 -1.31 -16.73
N GLY A 196 19.72 -0.07 -16.63
CA GLY A 196 19.02 1.02 -15.93
C GLY A 196 17.64 1.30 -16.52
N GLU A 197 17.55 1.48 -17.83
CA GLU A 197 16.28 1.69 -18.53
C GLU A 197 15.34 0.49 -18.40
N ARG A 198 15.83 -0.75 -18.53
CA ARG A 198 15.02 -1.96 -18.30
C ARG A 198 14.41 -2.00 -16.90
N SER A 199 15.21 -1.67 -15.88
CA SER A 199 14.69 -1.62 -14.50
C SER A 199 13.64 -0.52 -14.32
N ARG A 200 13.80 0.63 -15.00
CA ARG A 200 12.80 1.71 -14.99
C ARG A 200 11.52 1.30 -15.70
N THR A 201 11.61 0.65 -16.87
CA THR A 201 10.44 0.17 -17.59
C THR A 201 9.68 -0.87 -16.79
N GLU A 202 10.37 -1.83 -16.17
CA GLU A 202 9.73 -2.84 -15.30
C GLU A 202 9.05 -2.19 -14.09
N ALA A 203 9.68 -1.20 -13.45
CA ALA A 203 9.07 -0.48 -12.34
C ALA A 203 7.82 0.32 -12.77
N LEU A 204 7.86 0.97 -13.93
CA LEU A 204 6.72 1.70 -14.48
C LEU A 204 5.58 0.76 -14.89
N GLU A 205 5.89 -0.39 -15.48
CA GLU A 205 4.90 -1.42 -15.83
C GLU A 205 4.19 -1.93 -14.57
N GLN A 206 4.93 -2.23 -13.50
CA GLN A 206 4.35 -2.62 -12.21
C GLN A 206 3.44 -1.53 -11.62
N GLN A 207 3.85 -0.25 -11.69
CA GLN A 207 3.01 0.86 -11.25
C GLN A 207 1.73 0.99 -12.07
N ILE A 208 1.80 0.83 -13.39
CA ILE A 208 0.64 0.85 -14.28
C ILE A 208 -0.30 -0.32 -13.96
N GLU A 209 0.23 -1.52 -13.72
CA GLU A 209 -0.60 -2.66 -13.32
C GLU A 209 -1.31 -2.44 -11.98
N LEU A 210 -0.60 -1.91 -10.97
CA LEU A 210 -1.18 -1.59 -9.68
C LEU A 210 -2.28 -0.53 -9.82
N ALA A 211 -2.03 0.53 -10.59
CA ALA A 211 -3.02 1.57 -10.86
C ALA A 211 -4.25 1.03 -11.59
N ARG A 212 -4.06 0.14 -12.58
CA ARG A 212 -5.18 -0.52 -13.28
C ARG A 212 -6.02 -1.39 -12.34
N ARG A 213 -5.38 -2.17 -11.46
CA ARG A 213 -6.11 -2.98 -10.45
C ARG A 213 -6.90 -2.09 -9.50
N GLN A 214 -6.33 -0.97 -9.06
CA GLN A 214 -7.02 0.01 -8.22
C GLN A 214 -8.20 0.63 -8.96
N GLN A 215 -8.03 1.02 -10.22
CA GLN A 215 -9.10 1.58 -11.05
C GLN A 215 -10.27 0.59 -11.17
N ILE A 216 -10.02 -0.67 -11.51
CA ILE A 216 -11.07 -1.70 -11.62
C ILE A 216 -11.79 -1.87 -10.28
N THR A 217 -11.05 -1.91 -9.17
CA THR A 217 -11.64 -2.05 -7.83
C THR A 217 -12.57 -0.88 -7.50
N LEU A 218 -12.14 0.35 -7.81
CA LEU A 218 -12.94 1.56 -7.61
C LEU A 218 -14.16 1.61 -8.52
N GLU A 219 -14.04 1.18 -9.78
CA GLU A 219 -15.16 1.11 -10.73
C GLU A 219 -16.23 0.11 -10.26
N VAL A 220 -15.81 -1.07 -9.78
CA VAL A 220 -16.72 -2.05 -9.19
C VAL A 220 -17.41 -1.48 -7.96
N ALA A 221 -16.65 -0.93 -7.01
CA ALA A 221 -17.21 -0.35 -5.78
C ALA A 221 -18.19 0.80 -6.07
N LEU A 222 -17.89 1.64 -7.07
CA LEU A 222 -18.78 2.71 -7.51
C LEU A 222 -20.05 2.14 -8.14
N SER A 223 -19.92 1.10 -8.97
CA SER A 223 -21.07 0.43 -9.59
C SER A 223 -22.00 -0.21 -8.56
N ASP A 224 -21.43 -0.81 -7.51
CA ASP A 224 -22.20 -1.44 -6.44
C ASP A 224 -22.86 -0.38 -5.54
N ALA A 225 -22.14 0.68 -5.16
CA ALA A 225 -22.73 1.81 -4.46
C ALA A 225 -23.91 2.43 -5.23
N ARG A 226 -23.80 2.57 -6.57
CA ARG A 226 -24.92 3.05 -7.41
C ARG A 226 -26.12 2.11 -7.35
N LYS A 227 -25.91 0.80 -7.38
CA LYS A 227 -27.00 -0.19 -7.25
C LYS A 227 -27.65 -0.09 -5.87
N ASP A 228 -26.86 -0.04 -4.82
CA ASP A 228 -27.35 0.04 -3.43
C ASP A 228 -28.18 1.31 -3.22
N TYR A 229 -27.66 2.48 -3.63
CA TYR A 229 -28.41 3.74 -3.57
C TYR A 229 -29.71 3.69 -4.39
N SER A 230 -29.69 3.06 -5.57
CA SER A 230 -30.92 2.93 -6.38
C SER A 230 -31.96 2.04 -5.69
N ALA A 231 -31.53 0.96 -5.01
CA ALA A 231 -32.39 0.07 -4.27
C ALA A 231 -32.96 0.76 -3.02
N GLU A 232 -32.15 1.53 -2.30
CA GLU A 232 -32.60 2.34 -1.16
C GLU A 232 -33.59 3.42 -1.57
N LEU A 233 -33.33 4.14 -2.66
CA LEU A 233 -34.27 5.13 -3.20
C LEU A 233 -35.61 4.51 -3.56
N GLU A 234 -35.61 3.31 -4.14
CA GLU A 234 -36.85 2.62 -4.48
C GLU A 234 -37.60 2.15 -3.23
N LYS A 235 -36.90 1.70 -2.18
CA LYS A 235 -37.51 1.41 -0.87
C LYS A 235 -38.18 2.65 -0.27
N TYR A 236 -37.49 3.80 -0.26
CA TYR A 236 -38.07 5.04 0.24
C TYR A 236 -39.26 5.51 -0.58
N ARG A 237 -39.23 5.36 -1.91
CA ARG A 237 -40.39 5.66 -2.76
C ARG A 237 -41.58 4.76 -2.45
N GLN A 238 -41.36 3.48 -2.19
CA GLN A 238 -42.42 2.54 -1.82
C GLN A 238 -42.98 2.85 -0.43
N GLU A 239 -42.14 3.19 0.54
CA GLU A 239 -42.56 3.61 1.87
C GLU A 239 -43.38 4.90 1.80
N LEU A 240 -42.92 5.90 1.03
CA LEU A 240 -43.65 7.15 0.83
C LEU A 240 -45.04 6.90 0.23
N ARG A 241 -45.13 6.10 -0.85
CA ARG A 241 -46.41 5.71 -1.45
C ARG A 241 -47.35 5.05 -0.43
N ARG A 242 -46.84 4.12 0.39
CA ARG A 242 -47.63 3.47 1.44
C ARG A 242 -48.11 4.46 2.50
N THR A 243 -47.30 5.46 2.84
CA THR A 243 -47.72 6.50 3.78
C THR A 243 -48.76 7.43 3.18
N GLU A 244 -48.62 7.83 1.91
CA GLU A 244 -49.61 8.61 1.16
C GLU A 244 -50.94 7.85 1.07
N GLU A 245 -50.93 6.57 0.69
CA GLU A 245 -52.13 5.72 0.65
C GLU A 245 -52.83 5.62 2.02
N ARG A 246 -52.05 5.53 3.11
CA ARG A 246 -52.61 5.53 4.48
C ARG A 246 -53.21 6.87 4.85
N LEU A 247 -52.56 7.97 4.49
CA LEU A 247 -53.07 9.33 4.69
C LEU A 247 -54.37 9.52 3.91
N ASP A 248 -54.39 9.23 2.61
CA ASP A 248 -55.59 9.29 1.76
C ASP A 248 -56.75 8.46 2.34
N ALA A 249 -56.46 7.25 2.83
CA ALA A 249 -57.47 6.40 3.46
C ALA A 249 -57.98 7.01 4.78
N SER A 250 -57.10 7.62 5.58
CA SER A 250 -57.50 8.30 6.82
C SER A 250 -58.31 9.57 6.54
N GLU A 251 -57.94 10.34 5.52
CA GLU A 251 -58.69 11.53 5.08
C GLU A 251 -60.09 11.15 4.61
N LYS A 252 -60.20 10.10 3.77
CA LYS A 252 -61.51 9.59 3.33
C LYS A 252 -62.38 9.14 4.50
N ARG A 253 -61.82 8.44 5.49
CA ARG A 253 -62.56 8.03 6.69
C ARG A 253 -63.02 9.24 7.50
N ALA A 254 -62.14 10.22 7.74
CA ALA A 254 -62.49 11.43 8.47
C ALA A 254 -63.60 12.22 7.76
N LEU A 255 -63.57 12.32 6.42
CA LEU A 255 -64.64 12.95 5.65
C LEU A 255 -65.99 12.22 5.79
N LEU A 256 -65.98 10.88 5.76
CA LEU A 256 -67.19 10.08 5.98
C LEU A 256 -67.73 10.23 7.41
N GLU A 257 -66.86 10.29 8.42
CA GLU A 257 -67.25 10.54 9.81
C GLU A 257 -67.86 11.94 9.96
N ILE A 258 -67.25 12.97 9.36
CA ILE A 258 -67.81 14.33 9.34
C ILE A 258 -69.20 14.34 8.69
N ASP A 259 -69.39 13.67 7.56
CA ASP A 259 -70.67 13.61 6.88
C ASP A 259 -71.71 12.81 7.69
N HIS A 260 -71.29 11.74 8.38
CA HIS A 260 -72.15 11.01 9.31
C HIS A 260 -72.61 11.91 10.46
N GLU A 261 -71.68 12.60 11.12
CA GLU A 261 -71.99 13.54 12.21
C GLU A 261 -72.90 14.69 11.76
N ARG A 262 -72.69 15.21 10.53
CA ARG A 262 -73.59 16.20 9.92
C ARG A 262 -75.00 15.65 9.74
N GLN A 263 -75.14 14.43 9.23
CA GLN A 263 -76.45 13.79 9.06
C GLN A 263 -77.14 13.54 10.40
N MET A 264 -76.39 13.09 11.41
CA MET A 264 -76.91 12.88 12.77
C MET A 264 -77.33 14.21 13.41
N THR A 265 -76.54 15.26 13.25
CA THR A 265 -76.89 16.61 13.71
C THR A 265 -78.20 17.09 13.07
N VAL A 266 -78.37 16.91 11.76
CA VAL A 266 -79.62 17.28 11.07
C VAL A 266 -80.82 16.44 11.56
N LYS A 267 -80.64 15.13 11.82
CA LYS A 267 -81.69 14.28 12.39
C LYS A 267 -82.12 14.76 13.77
N VAL A 268 -81.16 14.97 14.68
CA VAL A 268 -81.41 15.47 16.03
C VAL A 268 -82.06 16.86 15.99
N GLN A 269 -81.63 17.76 15.09
CA GLN A 269 -82.29 19.06 14.91
C GLN A 269 -83.76 18.92 14.49
N ARG A 270 -84.09 17.97 13.60
CA ARG A 270 -85.48 17.70 13.20
C ARG A 270 -86.30 17.12 14.36
N GLU A 271 -85.75 16.17 15.11
CA GLU A 271 -86.41 15.58 16.28
C GLU A 271 -86.65 16.64 17.36
N LEU A 272 -85.67 17.53 17.62
CA LEU A 272 -85.84 18.66 18.54
C LEU A 272 -86.93 19.63 18.08
N LEU A 273 -87.00 19.95 16.78
CA LEU A 273 -88.07 20.78 16.24
C LEU A 273 -89.45 20.10 16.37
N GLN A 274 -89.53 18.79 16.12
CA GLN A 274 -90.76 18.02 16.30
C GLN A 274 -91.22 17.99 17.75
N LEU A 275 -90.31 17.72 18.70
CA LEU A 275 -90.60 17.75 20.13
C LEU A 275 -91.00 19.14 20.62
N ARG A 276 -90.38 20.20 20.07
CA ARG A 276 -90.75 21.58 20.39
C ARG A 276 -92.16 21.89 19.90
N ASN A 277 -92.51 21.49 18.67
CA ASN A 277 -93.84 21.70 18.13
C ASN A 277 -94.90 20.92 18.92
N SER A 278 -94.65 19.64 19.24
CA SER A 278 -95.60 18.86 20.04
C SER A 278 -95.75 19.39 21.47
N SER A 279 -94.67 19.89 22.08
CA SER A 279 -94.75 20.58 23.37
C SER A 279 -95.61 21.85 23.29
N LEU A 280 -95.46 22.65 22.23
CA LEU A 280 -96.28 23.85 22.01
C LEU A 280 -97.75 23.48 21.78
N GLU A 281 -98.04 22.46 20.96
CA GLU A 281 -99.39 21.96 20.73
C GLU A 281 -100.04 21.45 22.03
N ASN A 282 -99.30 20.70 22.85
CA ASN A 282 -99.76 20.23 24.16
C ASN A 282 -100.00 21.41 25.13
N GLU A 283 -99.11 22.41 25.15
CA GLU A 283 -99.32 23.62 25.95
C GLU A 283 -100.57 24.38 25.52
N GLU A 284 -100.83 24.49 24.21
CA GLU A 284 -102.05 25.10 23.67
C GLU A 284 -103.29 24.30 24.05
N GLN A 285 -103.24 22.97 23.94
CA GLN A 285 -104.33 22.08 24.39
C GLN A 285 -104.62 22.26 25.89
N LEU A 286 -103.60 22.22 26.74
CA LEU A 286 -103.74 22.44 28.19
C LEU A 286 -104.28 23.84 28.50
N ARG A 287 -103.90 24.87 27.73
CA ARG A 287 -104.48 26.23 27.87
C ARG A 287 -105.96 26.24 27.53
N LEU A 288 -106.37 25.60 26.42
CA LEU A 288 -107.76 25.50 26.02
C LEU A 288 -108.61 24.71 27.04
N GLU A 289 -108.10 23.60 27.55
CA GLU A 289 -108.74 22.82 28.61
C GLU A 289 -108.89 23.64 29.89
N LEU A 290 -107.83 24.33 30.30
CA LEU A 290 -107.84 25.20 31.49
C LEU A 290 -108.84 26.35 31.33
N ASP A 291 -108.94 26.96 30.16
CA ASP A 291 -109.95 28.00 29.87
C ASP A 291 -111.37 27.43 29.85
N SER A 292 -111.56 26.21 29.31
CA SER A 292 -112.83 25.48 29.41
C SER A 292 -113.23 25.22 30.86
N CYS A 293 -112.35 24.64 31.67
CA CYS A 293 -112.58 24.40 33.11
C CYS A 293 -112.83 25.70 33.88
N LYS A 294 -112.12 26.81 33.57
CA LYS A 294 -112.42 28.12 34.14
C LYS A 294 -113.83 28.60 33.79
N SER A 295 -114.26 28.40 32.54
CA SER A 295 -115.61 28.77 32.11
C SER A 295 -116.68 27.94 32.82
N GLU A 296 -116.44 26.65 33.02
CA GLU A 296 -117.31 25.75 33.79
C GLU A 296 -117.37 26.16 35.26
N LEU A 297 -116.22 26.43 35.88
CA LEU A 297 -116.15 26.95 37.24
C LEU A 297 -116.89 28.29 37.39
N ALA A 298 -116.78 29.19 36.41
CA ALA A 298 -117.52 30.45 36.41
C ALA A 298 -119.04 30.22 36.34
N LYS A 299 -119.50 29.29 35.48
CA LYS A 299 -120.91 28.86 35.41
C LYS A 299 -121.39 28.27 36.73
N VAL A 300 -120.61 27.36 37.33
CA VAL A 300 -120.96 26.74 38.62
C VAL A 300 -121.01 27.78 39.74
N ARG A 301 -120.06 28.72 39.80
CA ARG A 301 -120.09 29.84 40.75
C ARG A 301 -121.31 30.74 40.55
N GLN A 302 -121.70 31.03 39.31
CA GLN A 302 -122.92 31.78 39.02
C GLN A 302 -124.18 31.01 39.47
N MET A 303 -124.26 29.71 39.21
CA MET A 303 -125.36 28.87 39.68
C MET A 303 -125.42 28.81 41.20
N LEU A 304 -124.26 28.69 41.86
CA LEU A 304 -124.15 28.72 43.32
C LEU A 304 -124.64 30.06 43.86
N GLY A 305 -124.17 31.19 43.33
CA GLY A 305 -124.63 32.52 43.74
C GLY A 305 -126.13 32.74 43.49
N ALA A 306 -126.69 32.19 42.40
CA ALA A 306 -128.13 32.21 42.16
C ALA A 306 -128.91 31.32 43.15
N ALA A 307 -128.36 30.17 43.54
CA ALA A 307 -128.95 29.28 44.54
C ALA A 307 -128.87 29.87 45.96
N GLU A 308 -127.75 30.49 46.32
CA GLU A 308 -127.57 31.26 47.55
C GLU A 308 -128.56 32.43 47.59
N GLY A 309 -128.70 33.19 46.50
CA GLY A 309 -129.71 34.25 46.39
C GLY A 309 -131.14 33.74 46.59
N LYS A 310 -131.51 32.60 45.96
CA LYS A 310 -132.80 31.93 46.22
C LYS A 310 -132.94 31.47 47.67
N GLN A 311 -131.86 30.99 48.29
CA GLN A 311 -131.87 30.58 49.69
C GLN A 311 -132.07 31.78 50.62
N ASP A 312 -131.43 32.91 50.34
CA ASP A 312 -131.60 34.14 51.10
C ASP A 312 -132.99 34.75 50.89
N GLU A 313 -133.55 34.69 49.68
CA GLU A 313 -134.95 35.04 49.43
C GLU A 313 -135.91 34.16 50.24
N LEU A 314 -135.68 32.85 50.28
CA LEU A 314 -136.46 31.92 51.10
C LEU A 314 -136.26 32.16 52.60
N ARG A 315 -135.05 32.51 53.05
CA ARG A 315 -134.77 32.89 54.44
C ARG A 315 -135.51 34.17 54.80
N ALA A 316 -135.42 35.23 53.99
CA ALA A 316 -136.14 36.48 54.20
C ALA A 316 -137.66 36.27 54.14
N GLY A 317 -138.15 35.39 53.25
CA GLY A 317 -139.54 34.96 53.22
C GLY A 317 -139.96 34.25 54.51
N ASN A 318 -139.14 33.31 55.00
CA ASN A 318 -139.38 32.64 56.27
C ASN A 318 -139.32 33.61 57.47
N GLU A 319 -138.40 34.57 57.48
CA GLU A 319 -138.34 35.63 58.49
C GLU A 319 -139.63 36.45 58.49
N LYS A 320 -140.12 36.88 57.32
CA LYS A 320 -141.42 37.54 57.20
C LYS A 320 -142.56 36.65 57.69
N HIS A 321 -142.58 35.37 57.35
CA HIS A 321 -143.60 34.44 57.87
C HIS A 321 -143.49 34.25 59.38
N LEU A 322 -142.28 34.26 59.96
CA LEU A 322 -142.07 34.23 61.39
C LEU A 322 -142.54 35.53 62.06
N GLU A 323 -142.32 36.68 61.44
CA GLU A 323 -142.85 37.98 61.88
C GLU A 323 -144.38 38.00 61.80
N GLU A 324 -144.98 37.52 60.71
CA GLU A 324 -146.43 37.35 60.56
C GLU A 324 -146.99 36.40 61.63
N LEU A 325 -146.35 35.25 61.86
CA LEU A 325 -146.73 34.32 62.92
C LEU A 325 -146.57 34.95 64.31
N ALA A 326 -145.54 35.76 64.56
CA ALA A 326 -145.37 36.48 65.81
C ALA A 326 -146.45 37.54 65.99
N ALA A 327 -146.82 38.28 64.94
CA ALA A 327 -147.93 39.22 64.95
C ALA A 327 -149.27 38.52 65.19
N LEU A 328 -149.51 37.36 64.55
CA LEU A 328 -150.69 36.52 64.79
C LEU A 328 -150.73 35.95 66.21
N ARG A 329 -149.58 35.55 66.76
CA ARG A 329 -149.47 35.15 68.17
C ARG A 329 -149.76 36.31 69.11
N GLN A 330 -149.27 37.51 68.81
CA GLN A 330 -149.57 38.71 69.59
C GLN A 330 -151.06 39.06 69.53
N THR A 331 -151.71 38.95 68.36
CA THR A 331 -153.16 39.17 68.27
C THR A 331 -153.95 38.08 68.99
N LEU A 332 -153.51 36.83 68.97
CA LEU A 332 -154.07 35.75 69.80
C LEU A 332 -153.94 36.08 71.29
N VAL A 333 -152.77 36.49 71.77
CA VAL A 333 -152.57 36.91 73.17
C VAL A 333 -153.45 38.13 73.52
N GLN A 334 -153.61 39.08 72.59
CA GLN A 334 -154.53 40.21 72.77
C GLN A 334 -156.01 39.76 72.83
N GLN A 335 -156.39 38.74 72.07
CA GLN A 335 -157.73 38.14 72.11
C GLN A 335 -157.94 37.35 73.40
N GLU A 336 -156.96 36.56 73.84
CA GLU A 336 -156.97 35.82 75.10
C GLU A 336 -157.02 36.76 76.31
N THR A 337 -156.28 37.86 76.30
CA THR A 337 -156.36 38.88 77.36
C THR A 337 -157.70 39.62 77.35
N ARG A 338 -158.29 39.90 76.16
CA ARG A 338 -159.68 40.37 76.06
C ARG A 338 -160.68 39.37 76.62
N LEU A 339 -160.54 38.09 76.32
CA LEU A 339 -161.39 37.03 76.86
C LEU A 339 -161.23 36.93 78.39
N ALA A 340 -160.03 37.02 78.92
CA ALA A 340 -159.77 37.02 80.36
C ALA A 340 -160.38 38.25 81.06
N LEU A 341 -160.34 39.43 80.43
CA LEU A 341 -160.99 40.64 80.94
C LEU A 341 -162.53 40.51 80.92
N LEU A 342 -163.10 39.99 79.83
CA LEU A 342 -164.54 39.72 79.74
C LEU A 342 -164.98 38.64 80.75
N GLN A 343 -164.19 37.59 80.95
CA GLN A 343 -164.42 36.57 81.98
C GLN A 343 -164.41 37.20 83.38
N ARG A 344 -163.48 38.12 83.65
CA ARG A 344 -163.39 38.84 84.92
C ARG A 344 -164.54 39.83 85.13
N GLU A 345 -165.04 40.47 84.06
CA GLU A 345 -166.26 41.28 84.10
C GLU A 345 -167.50 40.43 84.41
N VAL A 346 -167.59 39.22 83.87
CA VAL A 346 -168.66 38.25 84.18
C VAL A 346 -168.58 37.77 85.63
N GLU A 347 -167.39 37.46 86.15
CA GLU A 347 -167.19 37.09 87.56
C GLU A 347 -167.58 38.21 88.52
N LEU A 348 -167.24 39.46 88.20
CA LEU A 348 -167.62 40.64 88.99
C LEU A 348 -169.14 40.90 88.94
N ALA A 349 -169.79 40.68 87.80
CA ALA A 349 -171.25 40.76 87.67
C ALA A 349 -171.96 39.65 88.48
N GLN A 350 -171.39 38.44 88.53
CA GLN A 350 -171.91 37.33 89.33
C GLN A 350 -171.75 37.55 90.84
N LEU A 351 -170.66 38.18 91.28
CA LEU A 351 -170.45 38.56 92.69
C LEU A 351 -171.37 39.72 93.13
N ALA A 352 -171.62 40.70 92.25
CA ALA A 352 -172.57 41.77 92.50
C ALA A 352 -174.03 41.27 92.61
N SER A 353 -174.38 40.23 91.84
CA SER A 353 -175.71 39.59 91.92
C SER A 353 -175.94 38.84 93.24
N LYS A 354 -174.90 38.20 93.80
CA LYS A 354 -174.96 37.53 95.12
C LYS A 354 -175.12 38.50 96.29
N GLN A 355 -174.49 39.69 96.23
CA GLN A 355 -174.56 40.70 97.31
C GLN A 355 -175.91 41.44 97.38
N LEU A 356 -176.68 41.46 96.30
CA LEU A 356 -178.04 42.04 96.25
C LEU A 356 -179.12 41.05 96.76
N GLN A 357 -178.88 39.74 96.70
CA GLN A 357 -179.81 38.71 97.18
C GLN A 357 -179.79 38.51 98.70
N GLU A 358 -178.71 38.88 99.40
CA GLU A 358 -178.58 38.73 100.86
C GLU A 358 -179.18 39.90 101.69
N ARG A 359 -179.59 41.01 101.07
CA ARG A 359 -180.07 42.22 101.79
C ARG A 359 -181.58 42.36 101.94
N ILE A 360 -182.41 41.42 101.47
CA ILE A 360 -183.88 41.50 101.55
C ILE A 360 -184.47 40.74 102.77
N ALA A 361 -183.69 39.95 103.52
CA ALA A 361 -184.22 39.16 104.64
C ALA A 361 -183.70 39.63 106.03
N SER A 362 -184.55 40.39 106.74
CA SER A 362 -184.74 40.41 108.21
C SER A 362 -184.04 41.45 109.12
N LYS A 363 -184.81 41.96 110.10
CA LYS A 363 -184.45 42.59 111.39
C LYS A 363 -185.65 42.33 112.36
N PRO A 364 -185.53 42.25 113.73
CA PRO A 364 -185.15 43.39 114.62
C PRO A 364 -184.58 43.14 116.09
N THR A 365 -183.81 44.12 116.65
CA THR A 365 -183.60 44.66 118.07
C THR A 365 -183.33 43.79 119.37
N MET A 366 -182.56 44.11 120.45
CA MET A 366 -181.79 45.28 121.04
C MET A 366 -180.86 44.98 122.29
N LEU A 367 -179.74 45.77 122.48
CA LEU A 367 -179.00 46.34 123.68
C LEU A 367 -178.24 45.45 124.75
N ARG A 368 -177.08 45.76 125.42
CA ARG A 368 -176.17 46.95 125.67
C ARG A 368 -174.76 46.56 126.29
N ALA A 369 -173.64 47.18 125.83
CA ALA A 369 -172.32 47.67 126.40
C ALA A 369 -171.57 47.01 127.63
N PRO A 370 -170.21 47.12 127.85
CA PRO A 370 -169.40 48.38 127.89
C PRO A 370 -167.87 48.35 127.54
N ARG A 371 -167.24 49.56 127.49
CA ARG A 371 -165.80 49.94 127.75
C ARG A 371 -164.67 49.25 126.95
N ARG A 372 -163.49 49.85 126.69
CA ARG A 372 -162.97 51.22 126.60
C ARG A 372 -161.57 51.06 125.97
N ASN A 373 -161.16 52.08 125.22
CA ASN A 373 -159.78 52.58 125.10
C ASN A 373 -158.77 51.81 124.22
N ARG A 374 -158.07 52.46 123.28
CA ARG A 374 -157.10 53.61 123.36
C ARG A 374 -155.70 53.00 123.24
N LYS A 375 -154.91 53.37 122.25
CA LYS A 375 -154.01 54.55 122.18
C LYS A 375 -153.41 54.50 120.75
N VAL A 376 -152.83 55.53 120.16
CA VAL A 376 -152.56 56.95 120.41
C VAL A 376 -152.17 57.49 119.05
#